data_AF-A0A542ENS0-F1
#
_entry.id   AF-A0A542ENS0-F1
#
_cell.length_a   1.000
_cell.length_b   1.000
_cell.length_c   1.000
_cell.angle_alpha   90.00
_cell.angle_beta   90.00
_cell.angle_gamma   90.00
#
_symmetry.space_group_name_H-M   'P 1'
#
loop_
_entity.id
_entity.type
_entity.pdbx_description
1 polymer ?
#
loop_
_entity_poly.entity_id
_entity_poly.type
_entity_poly.pdbx_seq_one_letter_code
_entity_poly.pdbx_strand_id
1 'polypeptide(L)'
;MPLTRAAAESGWDKGHLSRVERGHTKPSRELIEWYDDSFGANQALVNQLMELDAAVRAGRDMSQRDLRRHVQPVLLGGSVPIDHHPDDRAELVGETVPDGTQVRQDETFEKTWVLRNSGERPWCNRWLTRQGGAGTPGHLRSPNRAPVPDAAPGDLVTVTMSLQAPSQVGASTAYFKITDEAGRLYYPGLESPPIYCTIFTVYEL
;
A
#
# COMPACT_ATOMS: atom_id res chain seq x y z
N MET A 1 9.40 22.13 9.99
CA MET A 1 9.46 23.59 9.75
C MET A 1 8.03 24.15 9.78
N PRO A 2 7.75 25.31 10.42
CA PRO A 2 6.40 25.89 10.38
C PRO A 2 6.03 26.39 8.98
N LEU A 3 4.77 26.17 8.55
CA LEU A 3 4.25 26.58 7.23
C LEU A 3 4.45 28.08 6.90
N THR A 4 4.35 28.96 7.91
CA THR A 4 4.60 30.40 7.73
C THR A 4 6.05 30.67 7.31
N ARG A 5 6.99 29.90 7.86
CA ARG A 5 8.42 30.01 7.54
C ARG A 5 8.69 29.39 6.16
N ALA A 6 8.08 28.23 5.87
CA ALA A 6 8.20 27.59 4.56
C ALA A 6 7.72 28.49 3.44
N ALA A 7 6.58 29.16 3.62
CA ALA A 7 6.06 30.14 2.64
C ALA A 7 7.03 31.31 2.41
N ALA A 8 7.66 31.83 3.46
CA ALA A 8 8.60 32.95 3.35
C ALA A 8 9.91 32.55 2.64
N GLU A 9 10.42 31.35 2.89
CA GLU A 9 11.69 30.87 2.32
C GLU A 9 11.53 30.31 0.89
N SER A 10 10.36 29.77 0.57
CA SER A 10 10.09 29.09 -0.70
C SER A 10 9.37 29.97 -1.73
N GLY A 11 8.68 31.02 -1.29
CA GLY A 11 7.89 31.91 -2.15
C GLY A 11 6.50 31.37 -2.52
N TRP A 12 6.13 30.15 -2.12
CA TRP A 12 4.77 29.63 -2.31
C TRP A 12 3.80 30.13 -1.24
N ASP A 13 2.54 30.27 -1.62
CA ASP A 13 1.46 30.63 -0.69
C ASP A 13 1.31 29.58 0.43
N LYS A 14 1.15 30.06 1.66
CA LYS A 14 0.97 29.21 2.85
C LYS A 14 -0.25 28.28 2.72
N GLY A 15 -1.34 28.77 2.12
CA GLY A 15 -2.54 27.98 1.87
C GLY A 15 -2.32 26.86 0.86
N HIS A 16 -1.52 27.12 -0.19
CA HIS A 16 -1.10 26.10 -1.16
C HIS A 16 -0.28 25.00 -0.48
N LEU A 17 0.77 25.36 0.28
CA LEU A 17 1.59 24.39 1.03
C LEU A 17 0.73 23.56 1.99
N SER A 18 -0.22 24.19 2.66
CA SER A 18 -1.13 23.51 3.59
C SER A 18 -2.09 22.52 2.93
N ARG A 19 -2.49 22.74 1.66
CA ARG A 19 -3.28 21.77 0.90
C ARG A 19 -2.44 20.60 0.41
N VAL A 20 -1.19 20.88 0.03
CA VAL A 20 -0.21 19.86 -0.37
C VAL A 20 0.11 18.94 0.80
N GLU A 21 0.46 19.48 1.98
CA GLU A 21 0.80 18.67 3.17
C GLU A 21 -0.37 17.82 3.69
N ARG A 22 -1.62 18.21 3.39
CA ARG A 22 -2.83 17.42 3.70
C ARG A 22 -3.24 16.46 2.57
N GLY A 23 -2.51 16.40 1.47
CA GLY A 23 -2.80 15.53 0.33
C GLY A 23 -4.00 15.95 -0.52
N HIS A 24 -4.50 17.18 -0.36
CA HIS A 24 -5.62 17.70 -1.16
C HIS A 24 -5.19 18.22 -2.54
N THR A 25 -3.89 18.46 -2.74
CA THR A 25 -3.35 18.96 -4.00
C THR A 25 -2.04 18.27 -4.28
N LYS A 26 -1.87 17.76 -5.51
CA LYS A 26 -0.60 17.17 -5.95
C LYS A 26 0.47 18.28 -5.97
N PRO A 27 1.62 18.11 -5.29
CA PRO A 27 2.70 19.09 -5.34
C PRO A 27 3.35 19.16 -6.74
N SER A 28 3.87 20.33 -7.10
CA SER A 28 4.75 20.48 -8.26
C SER A 28 6.13 19.86 -7.97
N ARG A 29 6.86 19.49 -9.03
CA ARG A 29 8.22 18.94 -8.89
C ARG A 29 9.18 19.93 -8.21
N GLU A 30 9.10 21.20 -8.56
CA GLU A 30 9.93 22.27 -7.98
C GLU A 30 9.70 22.41 -6.48
N LEU A 31 8.46 22.27 -6.02
CA LEU A 31 8.14 22.31 -4.59
C LEU A 31 8.72 21.10 -3.86
N ILE A 32 8.70 19.93 -4.50
CA ILE A 32 9.26 18.70 -3.93
C ILE A 32 10.78 18.77 -3.83
N GLU A 33 11.45 19.26 -4.87
CA GLU A 33 12.91 19.50 -4.87
C GLU A 33 13.29 20.46 -3.74
N TRP A 34 12.52 21.54 -3.56
CA TRP A 34 12.73 22.48 -2.46
C TRP A 34 12.58 21.83 -1.08
N TYR A 35 11.59 20.95 -0.89
CA TYR A 35 11.44 20.19 0.35
C TYR A 35 12.58 19.20 0.56
N ASP A 36 13.05 18.53 -0.50
CA ASP A 36 14.19 17.62 -0.41
C ASP A 36 15.46 18.35 0.05
N ASP A 37 15.74 19.52 -0.51
CA ASP A 37 16.90 20.34 -0.13
C ASP A 37 16.74 20.91 1.30
N SER A 38 15.55 21.41 1.64
CA SER A 38 15.29 22.06 2.93
C SER A 38 15.34 21.10 4.12
N PHE A 39 15.04 19.82 3.89
CA PHE A 39 15.05 18.78 4.92
C PHE A 39 16.22 17.79 4.78
N GLY A 40 17.11 17.99 3.82
CA GLY A 40 18.26 17.10 3.58
C GLY A 40 17.86 15.69 3.16
N ALA A 41 16.73 15.56 2.47
CA ALA A 41 16.17 14.26 2.08
C ALA A 41 16.80 13.69 0.78
N ASN A 42 17.85 14.31 0.22
CA ASN A 42 18.68 13.77 -0.86
C ASN A 42 17.88 13.16 -2.03
N GLN A 43 16.97 13.96 -2.62
CA GLN A 43 16.10 13.55 -3.74
C GLN A 43 15.07 12.45 -3.41
N ALA A 44 14.88 12.07 -2.15
CA ALA A 44 13.94 11.02 -1.77
C ALA A 44 12.51 11.32 -2.20
N LEU A 45 12.03 12.55 -1.97
CA LEU A 45 10.67 12.94 -2.33
C LEU A 45 10.52 13.06 -3.85
N VAL A 46 11.56 13.54 -4.55
CA VAL A 46 11.58 13.57 -6.02
C VAL A 46 11.51 12.17 -6.62
N ASN A 47 12.29 11.24 -6.10
CA ASN A 47 12.29 9.84 -6.53
C ASN A 47 10.90 9.21 -6.29
N GLN A 48 10.33 9.44 -5.11
CA GLN A 48 8.98 8.98 -4.76
C GLN A 48 7.91 9.54 -5.71
N LEU A 49 8.00 10.82 -6.11
CA LEU A 49 7.11 11.41 -7.12
C LEU A 49 7.27 10.72 -8.48
N MET A 50 8.51 10.54 -8.94
CA MET A 50 8.78 9.91 -10.24
C MET A 50 8.25 8.48 -10.31
N GLU A 51 8.39 7.75 -9.21
CA GLU A 51 7.92 6.37 -9.07
C GLU A 51 6.41 6.30 -9.00
N LEU A 52 5.75 7.21 -8.28
CA LEU A 52 4.30 7.32 -8.28
C LEU A 52 3.78 7.61 -9.69
N ASP A 53 4.40 8.55 -10.42
CA ASP A 53 4.02 8.86 -11.79
C ASP A 53 4.32 7.69 -12.75
N ALA A 54 5.39 6.92 -12.52
CA ALA A 54 5.67 5.69 -13.26
C ALA A 54 4.63 4.60 -12.97
N ALA A 55 4.21 4.41 -11.72
CA ALA A 55 3.17 3.45 -11.33
C ALA A 55 1.80 3.84 -11.90
N VAL A 56 1.46 5.13 -11.89
CA VAL A 56 0.23 5.65 -12.51
C VAL A 56 0.25 5.44 -14.02
N ARG A 57 1.40 5.68 -14.69
CA ARG A 57 1.58 5.39 -16.11
C ARG A 57 1.45 3.90 -16.41
N ALA A 58 2.12 3.05 -15.63
CA ALA A 58 2.04 1.59 -15.78
C ALA A 58 0.60 1.08 -15.57
N GLY A 59 -0.14 1.63 -14.60
CA GLY A 59 -1.57 1.32 -14.39
C GLY A 59 -2.45 1.73 -15.58
N ARG A 60 -2.21 2.91 -16.16
CA ARG A 60 -2.90 3.37 -17.37
C ARG A 60 -2.55 2.52 -18.59
N ASP A 61 -1.29 2.10 -18.72
CA ASP A 61 -0.82 1.27 -19.82
C ASP A 61 -1.35 -0.16 -19.71
N MET A 62 -1.42 -0.74 -18.51
CA MET A 62 -2.11 -2.02 -18.27
C MET A 62 -3.58 -1.90 -18.65
N SER A 63 -4.27 -0.87 -18.16
CA SER A 63 -5.66 -0.59 -18.53
C SER A 63 -5.85 -0.42 -20.04
N GLN A 64 -4.93 0.25 -20.74
CA GLN A 64 -4.97 0.37 -22.21
C GLN A 64 -4.64 -0.95 -22.94
N ARG A 65 -3.74 -1.78 -22.42
CA ARG A 65 -3.41 -3.09 -22.99
C ARG A 65 -4.59 -4.06 -22.83
N ASP A 66 -5.27 -4.01 -21.70
CA ASP A 66 -6.51 -4.75 -21.44
C ASP A 66 -7.63 -4.30 -22.39
N LEU A 67 -7.67 -3.02 -22.74
CA LEU A 67 -8.59 -2.46 -23.74
C LEU A 67 -8.26 -2.86 -25.19
N ARG A 68 -6.97 -3.09 -25.52
CA ARG A 68 -6.50 -3.45 -26.88
C ARG A 68 -6.56 -4.94 -27.17
N ARG A 69 -6.35 -5.79 -26.18
CA ARG A 69 -6.83 -7.18 -26.23
C ARG A 69 -8.35 -7.10 -26.28
N HIS A 70 -9.03 -7.87 -27.11
CA HIS A 70 -10.51 -7.90 -27.13
C HIS A 70 -11.05 -8.56 -25.84
N VAL A 71 -10.81 -7.95 -24.69
CA VAL A 71 -11.72 -8.03 -23.55
C VAL A 71 -12.80 -7.02 -23.87
N GLN A 72 -13.92 -7.52 -24.40
CA GLN A 72 -15.11 -6.71 -24.61
C GLN A 72 -15.45 -5.93 -23.34
N PRO A 73 -16.06 -4.74 -23.44
CA PRO A 73 -16.60 -4.07 -22.28
C PRO A 73 -17.69 -4.96 -21.68
N VAL A 74 -17.36 -5.70 -20.61
CA VAL A 74 -18.31 -6.55 -19.89
C VAL A 74 -19.27 -5.64 -19.13
N LEU A 75 -20.35 -5.25 -19.79
CA LEU A 75 -21.57 -4.85 -19.11
C LEU A 75 -22.38 -6.12 -18.84
N LEU A 76 -22.64 -6.35 -17.55
CA LEU A 76 -23.30 -7.50 -16.88
C LEU A 76 -22.40 -8.67 -16.44
N GLY A 77 -21.75 -8.45 -15.29
CA GLY A 77 -21.29 -9.50 -14.36
C GLY A 77 -19.82 -9.89 -14.48
N GLY A 78 -18.93 -9.26 -13.70
CA GLY A 78 -17.58 -9.82 -13.47
C GLY A 78 -16.43 -8.83 -13.38
N SER A 79 -16.45 -7.87 -12.44
CA SER A 79 -15.22 -7.27 -11.88
C SER A 79 -14.88 -7.81 -10.49
N VAL A 80 -15.69 -8.76 -10.04
CA VAL A 80 -15.73 -9.27 -8.67
C VAL A 80 -15.57 -10.79 -8.75
N PRO A 81 -14.88 -11.45 -7.80
CA PRO A 81 -14.73 -12.90 -7.82
C PRO A 81 -16.06 -13.64 -7.97
N ILE A 82 -16.04 -14.80 -8.62
CA ILE A 82 -17.26 -15.58 -8.95
C ILE A 82 -18.04 -16.01 -7.70
N ASP A 83 -17.33 -16.20 -6.59
CA ASP A 83 -17.83 -16.59 -5.28
C ASP A 83 -17.99 -15.41 -4.32
N HIS A 84 -17.87 -14.16 -4.81
CA HIS A 84 -18.07 -12.99 -3.96
C HIS A 84 -19.48 -12.92 -3.40
N HIS A 85 -19.56 -12.55 -2.14
CA HIS A 85 -20.81 -12.29 -1.43
C HIS A 85 -20.76 -10.88 -0.81
N PRO A 86 -21.86 -10.13 -0.79
CA PRO A 86 -21.89 -8.79 -0.20
C PRO A 86 -21.51 -8.78 1.29
N ASP A 87 -21.75 -9.89 1.99
CA ASP A 87 -21.38 -10.07 3.40
C ASP A 87 -20.08 -10.87 3.61
N ASP A 88 -19.27 -11.06 2.57
CA ASP A 88 -17.90 -11.52 2.78
C ASP A 88 -17.15 -10.44 3.55
N ARG A 89 -16.52 -10.81 4.67
CA ARG A 89 -15.72 -9.91 5.51
C ARG A 89 -14.47 -10.59 6.04
N ALA A 90 -13.40 -9.81 6.20
CA ALA A 90 -12.19 -10.20 6.90
C ALA A 90 -11.94 -9.23 8.06
N GLU A 91 -11.66 -9.79 9.23
CA GLU A 91 -11.32 -9.02 10.43
C GLU A 91 -9.88 -9.34 10.84
N LEU A 92 -9.05 -8.32 11.09
CA LEU A 92 -7.73 -8.49 11.67
C LEU A 92 -7.87 -8.66 13.19
N VAL A 93 -7.49 -9.84 13.69
CA VAL A 93 -7.59 -10.19 15.13
C VAL A 93 -6.27 -9.99 15.84
N GLY A 94 -5.15 -10.12 15.14
CA GLY A 94 -3.83 -9.91 15.73
C GLY A 94 -2.73 -9.91 14.67
N GLU A 95 -1.54 -9.51 15.10
CA GLU A 95 -0.36 -9.47 14.25
C GLU A 95 0.92 -9.60 15.07
N THR A 96 1.99 -10.11 14.45
CA THR A 96 3.36 -9.91 14.96
C THR A 96 3.92 -8.59 14.44
N VAL A 97 5.04 -8.13 15.01
CA VAL A 97 5.70 -6.87 14.62
C VAL A 97 4.68 -5.72 14.57
N PRO A 98 4.21 -5.24 15.74
CA PRO A 98 3.18 -4.21 15.81
C PRO A 98 3.52 -3.00 14.95
N ASP A 99 2.51 -2.34 14.40
CA ASP A 99 2.73 -1.13 13.63
C ASP A 99 3.54 -0.08 14.42
N GLY A 100 4.53 0.51 13.74
CA GLY A 100 5.48 1.44 14.35
C GLY A 100 6.69 0.77 15.01
N THR A 101 6.88 -0.54 14.83
CA THR A 101 8.11 -1.23 15.29
C THR A 101 9.34 -0.63 14.62
N GLN A 102 10.40 -0.40 15.40
CA GLN A 102 11.70 -0.01 14.88
C GLN A 102 12.44 -1.23 14.34
N VAL A 103 12.99 -1.12 13.14
CA VAL A 103 13.70 -2.20 12.43
C VAL A 103 14.95 -1.61 11.80
N ARG A 104 16.08 -2.33 11.83
CA ARG A 104 17.30 -1.82 11.20
C ARG A 104 17.15 -1.79 9.68
N GLN A 105 17.82 -0.85 9.03
CA GLN A 105 17.88 -0.80 7.56
C GLN A 105 18.27 -2.16 6.97
N ASP A 106 17.63 -2.51 5.86
CA ASP A 106 17.81 -3.78 5.13
C ASP A 106 17.58 -5.07 5.95
N GLU A 107 17.13 -4.97 7.21
CA GLU A 107 16.79 -6.11 8.05
C GLU A 107 15.54 -6.81 7.50
N THR A 108 15.61 -8.15 7.46
CA THR A 108 14.49 -9.00 7.07
C THR A 108 13.80 -9.53 8.31
N PHE A 109 12.48 -9.48 8.34
CA PHE A 109 11.66 -9.94 9.46
C PHE A 109 10.40 -10.65 8.96
N GLU A 110 9.86 -11.53 9.79
CA GLU A 110 8.59 -12.20 9.52
C GLU A 110 7.42 -11.43 10.14
N LYS A 111 6.51 -10.97 9.29
CA LYS A 111 5.24 -10.37 9.69
C LYS A 111 4.14 -11.40 9.56
N THR A 112 3.35 -11.56 10.61
CA THR A 112 2.16 -12.39 10.59
C THR A 112 0.93 -11.57 10.87
N TRP A 113 -0.18 -11.93 10.21
CA TRP A 113 -1.50 -11.42 10.49
C TRP A 113 -2.42 -12.59 10.80
N VAL A 114 -3.13 -12.51 11.91
CA VAL A 114 -4.20 -13.42 12.29
C VAL A 114 -5.51 -12.80 11.82
N LEU A 115 -6.11 -13.43 10.82
CA LEU A 115 -7.33 -12.97 10.17
C LEU A 115 -8.49 -13.89 10.56
N ARG A 116 -9.66 -13.30 10.79
CA ARG A 116 -10.91 -14.03 10.97
C ARG A 116 -11.76 -13.89 9.72
N ASN A 117 -12.32 -15.01 9.27
CA ASN A 117 -13.44 -14.98 8.33
C ASN A 117 -14.70 -14.55 9.07
N SER A 118 -15.01 -13.25 9.05
CA SER A 118 -16.19 -12.69 9.70
C SER A 118 -17.40 -12.58 8.76
N GLY A 119 -17.29 -13.13 7.55
CA GLY A 119 -18.38 -13.22 6.58
C GLY A 119 -19.15 -14.53 6.63
N GLU A 120 -19.99 -14.75 5.60
CA GLU A 120 -20.88 -15.91 5.52
C GLU A 120 -20.41 -17.01 4.55
N ARG A 121 -19.38 -16.74 3.73
CA ARG A 121 -18.83 -17.72 2.78
C ARG A 121 -17.50 -18.27 3.25
N PRO A 122 -17.21 -19.55 2.98
CA PRO A 122 -15.86 -20.07 3.20
C PRO A 122 -14.86 -19.37 2.28
N TRP A 123 -13.67 -19.11 2.80
CA TRP A 123 -12.52 -18.69 2.02
C TRP A 123 -11.91 -19.93 1.36
N CYS A 124 -11.81 -19.90 0.03
CA CYS A 124 -11.10 -20.91 -0.74
C CYS A 124 -10.20 -20.20 -1.77
N ASN A 125 -8.96 -20.67 -1.93
CA ASN A 125 -8.01 -20.15 -2.94
C ASN A 125 -7.81 -18.62 -2.87
N ARG A 126 -7.74 -18.09 -1.63
CA ARG A 126 -7.56 -16.66 -1.36
C ARG A 126 -6.07 -16.32 -1.25
N TRP A 127 -5.73 -15.08 -1.57
CA TRP A 127 -4.37 -14.54 -1.52
C TRP A 127 -4.36 -13.19 -0.83
N LEU A 128 -3.36 -12.94 0.01
CA LEU A 128 -3.06 -11.62 0.56
C LEU A 128 -2.08 -10.93 -0.39
N THR A 129 -2.55 -9.95 -1.14
CA THR A 129 -1.85 -9.35 -2.27
C THR A 129 -1.40 -7.93 -1.95
N ARG A 130 -0.10 -7.66 -2.15
CA ARG A 130 0.54 -6.34 -1.96
C ARG A 130 -0.13 -5.31 -2.88
N GLN A 131 -0.47 -4.17 -2.31
CA GLN A 131 -0.98 -3.00 -3.03
C GLN A 131 0.19 -2.02 -3.29
N GLY A 132 0.20 -1.42 -4.49
CA GLY A 132 1.29 -0.55 -4.94
C GLY A 132 2.54 -1.32 -5.41
N GLY A 133 3.62 -0.61 -5.72
CA GLY A 133 4.87 -1.22 -6.17
C GLY A 133 5.58 -1.99 -5.04
N ALA A 134 5.84 -3.28 -5.23
CA ALA A 134 6.43 -4.16 -4.22
C ALA A 134 7.97 -4.00 -4.03
N GLY A 135 8.58 -3.00 -4.64
CA GLY A 135 10.05 -2.85 -4.67
C GLY A 135 10.51 -1.43 -4.98
N THR A 136 9.67 -0.45 -4.69
CA THR A 136 10.01 0.96 -4.83
C THR A 136 11.11 1.33 -3.83
N PRO A 137 12.24 1.92 -4.25
CA PRO A 137 13.25 2.49 -3.36
C PRO A 137 12.62 3.29 -2.21
N GLY A 138 13.10 3.07 -0.97
CA GLY A 138 12.54 3.73 0.23
C GLY A 138 11.26 3.07 0.80
N HIS A 139 10.66 2.09 0.10
CA HIS A 139 9.51 1.35 0.61
C HIS A 139 9.90 -0.03 1.16
N LEU A 140 9.09 -0.49 2.12
CA LEU A 140 9.13 -1.85 2.64
C LEU A 140 9.01 -2.86 1.49
N ARG A 141 9.98 -3.77 1.40
CA ARG A 141 9.99 -4.84 0.40
C ARG A 141 9.19 -6.04 0.90
N SER A 142 8.42 -6.65 0.00
CA SER A 142 7.61 -7.83 0.30
C SER A 142 7.45 -8.72 -0.93
N PRO A 143 7.08 -10.00 -0.75
CA PRO A 143 6.46 -10.76 -1.83
C PRO A 143 5.22 -10.03 -2.38
N ASN A 144 4.90 -10.27 -3.65
CA ASN A 144 3.70 -9.70 -4.29
C ASN A 144 2.40 -10.25 -3.68
N ARG A 145 2.42 -11.52 -3.25
CA ARG A 145 1.28 -12.18 -2.62
C ARG A 145 1.73 -13.31 -1.69
N ALA A 146 0.89 -13.63 -0.72
CA ALA A 146 0.99 -14.83 0.11
C ALA A 146 -0.35 -15.58 0.13
N PRO A 147 -0.35 -16.93 0.18
CA PRO A 147 -1.60 -17.68 0.26
C PRO A 147 -2.31 -17.39 1.60
N VAL A 148 -3.61 -17.21 1.55
CA VAL A 148 -4.48 -17.18 2.73
C VAL A 148 -5.03 -18.59 2.89
N PRO A 149 -4.84 -19.25 4.05
CA PRO A 149 -5.41 -20.57 4.28
C PRO A 149 -6.94 -20.57 4.12
N ASP A 150 -7.48 -21.69 3.66
CA ASP A 150 -8.92 -21.88 3.58
C ASP A 150 -9.55 -21.76 4.97
N ALA A 151 -10.72 -21.12 5.06
CA ALA A 151 -11.35 -20.77 6.34
C ALA A 151 -12.87 -20.81 6.23
N ALA A 152 -13.56 -21.53 7.11
CA ALA A 152 -15.01 -21.44 7.22
C ALA A 152 -15.43 -20.12 7.91
N PRO A 153 -16.70 -19.69 7.79
CA PRO A 153 -17.23 -18.59 8.59
C PRO A 153 -16.93 -18.74 10.08
N GLY A 154 -16.29 -17.74 10.66
CA GLY A 154 -15.88 -17.69 12.07
C GLY A 154 -14.45 -18.13 12.35
N ASP A 155 -13.80 -18.86 11.43
CA ASP A 155 -12.46 -19.42 11.62
C ASP A 155 -11.37 -18.34 11.65
N LEU A 156 -10.28 -18.66 12.35
CA LEU A 156 -9.05 -17.87 12.41
C LEU A 156 -7.97 -18.53 11.56
N VAL A 157 -7.32 -17.75 10.71
CA VAL A 157 -6.17 -18.19 9.91
C VAL A 157 -5.00 -17.23 10.09
N THR A 158 -3.78 -17.77 10.01
CA THR A 158 -2.56 -16.98 10.08
C THR A 158 -1.94 -16.89 8.70
N VAL A 159 -1.62 -15.67 8.28
CA VAL A 159 -0.88 -15.38 7.05
C VAL A 159 0.49 -14.83 7.42
N THR A 160 1.55 -15.41 6.87
CA THR A 160 2.94 -15.01 7.15
C THR A 160 3.60 -14.48 5.89
N MET A 161 4.33 -13.38 6.02
CA MET A 161 5.16 -12.81 4.94
C MET A 161 6.53 -12.41 5.47
N SER A 162 7.57 -12.77 4.71
CA SER A 162 8.92 -12.21 4.90
C SER A 162 8.95 -10.80 4.34
N LEU A 163 9.15 -9.80 5.18
CA LEU A 163 9.28 -8.39 4.82
C LEU A 163 10.72 -7.93 5.05
N GLN A 164 11.14 -6.91 4.31
CA GLN A 164 12.46 -6.33 4.49
C GLN A 164 12.36 -4.81 4.58
N ALA A 165 13.01 -4.25 5.61
CA ALA A 165 13.11 -2.81 5.78
C ALA A 165 13.85 -2.18 4.57
N PRO A 166 13.44 -0.98 4.13
CA PRO A 166 14.19 -0.23 3.13
C PRO A 166 15.60 0.11 3.64
N SER A 167 16.49 0.49 2.72
CA SER A 167 17.79 1.08 3.08
C SER A 167 17.67 2.53 3.55
N GLN A 168 16.54 3.18 3.29
CA GLN A 168 16.26 4.54 3.71
C GLN A 168 15.58 4.56 5.07
N VAL A 169 16.14 5.34 5.99
CA VAL A 169 15.57 5.54 7.33
C VAL A 169 14.27 6.33 7.28
N GLY A 170 13.36 6.06 8.22
CA GLY A 170 12.05 6.70 8.31
C GLY A 170 10.88 5.72 8.32
N ALA A 171 9.66 6.28 8.34
CA ALA A 171 8.43 5.50 8.33
C ALA A 171 8.20 4.84 6.97
N SER A 172 7.93 3.54 6.96
CA SER A 172 7.60 2.80 5.75
C SER A 172 6.38 1.92 5.96
N THR A 173 5.41 1.99 5.05
CA THR A 173 4.15 1.24 5.13
C THR A 173 3.93 0.40 3.88
N ALA A 174 3.58 -0.87 4.07
CA ALA A 174 3.07 -1.77 3.03
C ALA A 174 1.59 -2.07 3.25
N TYR A 175 0.79 -2.00 2.19
CA TYR A 175 -0.64 -2.27 2.24
C TYR A 175 -0.95 -3.57 1.48
N PHE A 176 -1.94 -4.32 1.95
CA PHE A 176 -2.36 -5.59 1.40
C PHE A 176 -3.88 -5.69 1.31
N LYS A 177 -4.38 -6.44 0.32
CA LYS A 177 -5.80 -6.77 0.17
C LYS A 177 -5.97 -8.24 -0.19
N ILE A 178 -7.09 -8.81 0.21
CA ILE A 178 -7.43 -10.19 -0.16
C ILE A 178 -7.98 -10.24 -1.58
N THR A 179 -7.39 -11.10 -2.41
CA THR A 179 -7.76 -11.36 -3.79
C THR A 179 -7.96 -12.85 -4.04
N ASP A 180 -8.55 -13.18 -5.18
CA ASP A 180 -8.43 -14.52 -5.76
C ASP A 180 -7.10 -14.69 -6.52
N GLU A 181 -6.93 -15.86 -7.15
CA GLU A 181 -5.76 -16.17 -7.99
C GLU A 181 -5.61 -15.24 -9.20
N ALA A 182 -6.73 -14.70 -9.72
CA ALA A 182 -6.73 -13.76 -10.83
C ALA A 182 -6.48 -12.29 -10.38
N GLY A 183 -6.31 -12.05 -9.08
CA GLY A 183 -6.11 -10.71 -8.52
C GLY A 183 -7.39 -9.89 -8.33
N ARG A 184 -8.57 -10.49 -8.48
CA ARG A 184 -9.86 -9.83 -8.25
C ARG A 184 -10.09 -9.69 -6.74
N LEU A 185 -10.56 -8.52 -6.30
CA LEU A 185 -10.70 -8.17 -4.88
C LEU A 185 -11.98 -8.76 -4.29
N TYR A 186 -11.88 -9.37 -3.10
CA TYR A 186 -13.06 -9.82 -2.36
C TYR A 186 -13.73 -8.72 -1.53
N TYR A 187 -12.93 -7.74 -1.07
CA TYR A 187 -13.41 -6.63 -0.24
C TYR A 187 -13.10 -5.28 -0.90
N PRO A 188 -13.74 -4.93 -2.03
CA PRO A 188 -13.44 -3.69 -2.75
C PRO A 188 -13.99 -2.42 -2.06
N GLY A 189 -14.87 -2.56 -1.06
CA GLY A 189 -15.49 -1.44 -0.33
C GLY A 189 -14.57 -0.76 0.70
N LEU A 190 -14.92 0.48 1.04
CA LEU A 190 -14.24 1.30 2.08
C LEU A 190 -14.32 0.71 3.49
N GLU A 191 -15.19 -0.28 3.71
CA GLU A 191 -15.46 -0.91 5.00
C GLU A 191 -14.48 -2.03 5.39
N SER A 192 -13.60 -2.45 4.48
CA SER A 192 -12.51 -3.36 4.83
C SER A 192 -11.38 -2.54 5.44
N PRO A 193 -11.05 -2.69 6.75
CA PRO A 193 -9.83 -2.10 7.27
C PRO A 193 -8.66 -2.63 6.43
N PRO A 194 -7.73 -1.75 5.99
CA PRO A 194 -6.58 -2.20 5.23
C PRO A 194 -5.76 -3.15 6.12
N ILE A 195 -5.28 -4.25 5.55
CA ILE A 195 -4.22 -5.04 6.18
C ILE A 195 -2.93 -4.32 5.80
N TYR A 196 -2.16 -3.87 6.77
CA TYR A 196 -0.91 -3.17 6.51
C TYR A 196 0.19 -3.61 7.48
N CYS A 197 1.40 -3.13 7.20
CA CYS A 197 2.54 -3.20 8.09
C CYS A 197 3.25 -1.87 8.01
N THR A 198 3.36 -1.17 9.14
CA THR A 198 4.15 0.06 9.27
C THR A 198 5.36 -0.20 10.16
N ILE A 199 6.54 0.17 9.70
CA ILE A 199 7.78 0.15 10.50
C ILE A 199 8.47 1.52 10.48
N PHE A 200 9.34 1.74 11.46
CA PHE A 200 10.32 2.84 11.43
C PHE A 200 11.71 2.27 11.20
N THR A 201 12.26 2.55 10.03
CA THR A 201 13.60 2.10 9.65
C THR A 201 14.63 2.99 10.34
N VAL A 202 15.58 2.38 11.04
CA VAL A 202 16.67 3.06 11.77
C VAL A 202 18.03 2.48 11.35
N TYR A 203 19.13 3.22 11.57
CA TYR A 203 20.48 2.71 11.31
C TYR A 203 20.88 1.63 12.31
N GLU A 204 20.57 1.84 13.59
CA GLU A 204 20.88 0.96 14.71
C GLU A 204 19.67 0.91 15.66
N LEU A 205 19.51 -0.18 16.41
CA LEU A 205 18.44 -0.38 17.42
C LEU A 205 18.96 -0.07 18.81
#